data_AF-A0A1Q6VC94-F1
#
_entry.id   AF-A0A1Q6VC94-F1
#
_cell.length_a   1.000
_cell.length_b   1.000
_cell.length_c   1.000
_cell.angle_alpha   90.00
_cell.angle_beta   90.00
_cell.angle_gamma   90.00
#
_symmetry.space_group_name_H-M   'P 1'
#
loop_
_entity.id
_entity.type
_entity.pdbx_description
1 polymer ?
#
loop_
_entity_poly.entity_id
_entity_poly.type
_entity_poly.pdbx_seq_one_letter_code
_entity_poly.pdbx_strand_id
1 'polypeptide(L)'
;MKTDTQPEPVFLQTVSVALAQLKQRLQQDYEQAYPDLREIIHLVLDDEEANAWELSLFPHLLLPDLVEARLINLNLDPIETKHEDVFAPHGFNRIETGQPAFALCG
;
A
#
# COMPACT_ATOMS: atom_id res chain seq x y z
N MET A 1 27.26 4.37 9.06
CA MET A 1 26.22 4.35 10.11
C MET A 1 25.36 3.13 9.85
N LYS A 2 25.20 2.24 10.83
CA LYS A 2 24.29 1.09 10.75
C LYS A 2 23.00 1.50 11.47
N THR A 3 21.95 1.80 10.72
CA THR A 3 20.61 2.00 11.28
C THR A 3 20.03 0.61 11.56
N ASP A 4 20.39 0.06 12.72
CA ASP A 4 19.71 -1.09 13.32
C ASP A 4 18.51 -0.52 14.09
N THR A 5 17.49 -0.11 13.35
CA THR A 5 16.24 0.40 13.92
C THR A 5 15.27 -0.77 13.92
N GLN A 6 15.33 -1.59 14.97
CA GLN A 6 14.30 -2.60 15.20
C GLN A 6 12.94 -1.87 15.23
N PRO A 7 11.98 -2.26 14.37
CA PRO A 7 10.67 -1.63 14.39
C PRO A 7 9.97 -1.92 15.72
N GLU A 8 9.49 -0.86 16.38
CA GLU A 8 8.75 -0.95 17.64
C GLU A 8 7.54 -1.88 17.49
N PRO A 9 7.18 -2.68 18.51
CA PRO A 9 6.13 -3.70 18.39
C PRO A 9 4.76 -3.13 18.01
N VAL A 10 4.45 -1.90 18.45
CA VAL A 10 3.20 -1.20 18.10
C VAL A 10 3.16 -0.86 16.61
N PHE A 11 4.31 -0.49 16.03
CA PHE A 11 4.42 -0.12 14.64
C PHE A 11 4.18 -1.32 13.72
N LEU A 12 4.78 -2.48 14.02
CA LEU A 12 4.52 -3.72 13.30
C LEU A 12 3.04 -4.11 13.37
N GLN A 13 2.41 -3.94 14.53
CA GLN A 13 1.00 -4.24 14.70
C GLN A 13 0.10 -3.35 13.83
N THR A 14 0.39 -2.04 13.76
CA THR A 14 -0.33 -1.12 12.87
C THR A 14 -0.17 -1.51 11.39
N VAL A 15 1.06 -1.86 10.98
CA VAL A 15 1.35 -2.32 9.62
C VAL A 15 0.58 -3.60 9.29
N SER A 16 0.54 -4.59 10.20
CA SER A 16 -0.23 -5.82 9.99
C SER A 16 -1.72 -5.55 9.85
N VAL A 17 -2.29 -4.64 10.63
CA VAL A 17 -3.71 -4.26 10.51
C VAL A 17 -3.99 -3.58 9.17
N ALA A 18 -3.15 -2.63 8.76
CA ALA A 18 -3.28 -1.94 7.47
C ALA A 18 -3.19 -2.93 6.31
N LEU A 19 -2.25 -3.88 6.38
CA LEU A 19 -2.07 -4.93 5.38
C LEU A 19 -3.30 -5.84 5.28
N ALA A 20 -3.83 -6.29 6.42
CA ALA A 20 -5.02 -7.14 6.43
C ALA A 20 -6.23 -6.45 5.78
N GLN A 21 -6.45 -5.16 6.10
CA GLN A 21 -7.53 -4.37 5.49
C GLN A 21 -7.33 -4.19 3.98
N LEU A 22 -6.10 -3.88 3.56
CA LEU A 22 -5.76 -3.74 2.14
C LEU A 22 -6.02 -5.04 1.38
N LYS A 23 -5.57 -6.18 1.94
CA LYS A 23 -5.76 -7.50 1.33
C LYS A 23 -7.23 -7.87 1.19
N GLN A 24 -8.04 -7.63 2.22
CA GLN A 24 -9.49 -7.86 2.15
C GLN A 24 -10.15 -7.05 1.04
N ARG A 25 -9.72 -5.79 0.85
CA ARG A 25 -10.24 -4.93 -0.22
C ARG A 25 -9.84 -5.44 -1.60
N LEU A 26 -8.54 -5.74 -1.79
CA LEU A 26 -8.03 -6.32 -3.04
C LEU A 26 -8.78 -7.61 -3.40
N GLN A 27 -8.95 -8.49 -2.42
CA GLN A 27 -9.70 -9.73 -2.59
C GLN A 27 -11.13 -9.47 -3.07
N GLN A 28 -11.86 -8.56 -2.42
CA GLN A 28 -13.23 -8.24 -2.83
C GLN A 28 -13.28 -7.67 -4.26
N ASP A 29 -12.37 -6.76 -4.60
CA ASP A 29 -12.34 -6.12 -5.92
C ASP A 29 -12.05 -7.15 -7.02
N TYR A 30 -11.04 -8.02 -6.82
CA TYR A 30 -10.66 -9.05 -7.78
C TYR A 30 -11.65 -10.20 -7.87
N GLU A 31 -12.25 -10.64 -6.75
CA GLU A 31 -13.32 -11.64 -6.78
C GLU A 31 -14.57 -11.13 -7.52
N GLN A 32 -14.86 -9.83 -7.44
CA GLN A 32 -15.99 -9.26 -8.14
C GLN A 32 -15.78 -9.20 -9.66
N ALA A 33 -14.56 -8.91 -10.11
CA ALA A 33 -14.24 -8.90 -11.53
C ALA A 33 -14.03 -10.30 -12.11
N TYR A 34 -13.46 -11.22 -11.33
CA TYR A 34 -13.12 -12.58 -11.74
C TYR A 34 -13.71 -13.63 -10.78
N PRO A 35 -15.04 -13.79 -10.75
CA PRO A 35 -15.70 -14.71 -9.81
C PRO A 35 -15.27 -16.16 -10.02
N ASP A 36 -14.96 -16.55 -11.26
CA ASP A 36 -14.52 -17.89 -11.63
C ASP A 36 -13.06 -18.17 -11.21
N LEU A 37 -12.29 -17.13 -10.87
CA LEU A 37 -10.87 -17.23 -10.51
C LEU A 37 -10.61 -16.98 -9.02
N ARG A 38 -11.65 -17.00 -8.18
CA ARG A 38 -11.57 -16.74 -6.73
C ARG A 38 -10.39 -17.46 -6.07
N GLU A 39 -10.22 -18.76 -6.32
CA GLU A 39 -9.15 -19.55 -5.69
C GLU A 39 -7.74 -19.10 -6.13
N ILE A 40 -7.58 -18.71 -7.40
CA ILE A 40 -6.33 -18.17 -7.93
C ILE A 40 -6.05 -16.78 -7.35
N ILE A 41 -7.07 -15.93 -7.23
CA ILE A 41 -6.95 -14.60 -6.62
C ILE A 41 -6.50 -14.71 -5.16
N HIS A 42 -7.06 -15.64 -4.38
CA HIS A 42 -6.63 -15.85 -2.99
C HIS A 42 -5.16 -16.29 -2.94
N LEU A 43 -4.78 -17.26 -3.77
CA LEU A 43 -3.42 -17.76 -3.81
C LEU A 43 -2.42 -16.66 -4.19
N VAL A 44 -2.73 -15.86 -5.21
CA VAL A 44 -1.88 -14.73 -5.62
C VAL A 44 -1.75 -13.71 -4.50
N LEU A 45 -2.83 -13.38 -3.80
CA LEU A 45 -2.78 -12.43 -2.69
C LEU A 45 -1.98 -12.95 -1.49
N ASP A 46 -2.06 -14.26 -1.18
CA ASP A 46 -1.27 -14.90 -0.13
C ASP A 46 0.23 -14.92 -0.48
N ASP A 47 0.57 -15.34 -1.71
CA ASP A 47 1.94 -15.43 -2.19
C ASP A 47 2.61 -14.04 -2.24
N GLU A 48 1.91 -13.05 -2.80
CA GLU A 48 2.48 -11.70 -2.91
C GLU A 48 2.51 -10.97 -1.57
N GLU A 49 1.66 -11.33 -0.60
CA GLU A 49 1.80 -10.82 0.78
C GLU A 49 3.11 -11.31 1.40
N ALA A 50 3.41 -12.61 1.29
CA ALA A 50 4.65 -13.17 1.80
C ALA A 50 5.87 -12.50 1.13
N ASN A 51 5.82 -12.34 -0.19
CA ASN A 51 6.86 -11.64 -0.96
C ASN A 51 7.03 -10.17 -0.51
N ALA A 52 5.92 -9.44 -0.29
CA ALA A 52 5.97 -8.05 0.18
C ALA A 52 6.66 -7.92 1.55
N TRP A 53 6.43 -8.88 2.46
CA TRP A 53 7.11 -8.94 3.76
C TRP A 53 8.61 -9.24 3.65
N GLU A 54 9.02 -10.05 2.67
CA GLU A 54 10.44 -10.32 2.41
C GLU A 54 11.18 -9.11 1.82
N LEU A 55 10.48 -8.32 1.00
CA LEU A 55 11.05 -7.17 0.30
C LEU A 55 11.07 -5.89 1.14
N SER A 56 10.16 -5.72 2.09
CA SER A 56 10.01 -4.47 2.85
C SER A 56 9.36 -4.66 4.21
N LEU A 57 9.74 -3.80 5.17
CA LEU A 57 9.03 -3.64 6.44
C LEU A 57 7.65 -2.97 6.27
N PHE A 58 7.34 -2.48 5.07
CA PHE A 58 6.09 -1.82 4.70
C PHE A 58 5.41 -2.59 3.54
N PRO A 59 4.97 -3.84 3.77
CA PRO A 59 4.40 -4.68 2.73
C PRO A 59 3.16 -4.08 2.08
N HIS A 60 2.37 -3.30 2.82
CA HIS A 60 1.15 -2.66 2.32
C HIS A 60 1.40 -1.61 1.22
N LEU A 61 2.64 -1.11 1.08
CA LEU A 61 3.01 -0.18 0.00
C LEU A 61 3.37 -0.92 -1.30
N LEU A 62 3.83 -2.17 -1.19
CA LEU A 62 4.29 -2.97 -2.34
C LEU A 62 3.24 -3.98 -2.82
N LEU A 63 2.39 -4.46 -1.90
CA LEU A 63 1.42 -5.51 -2.18
C LEU A 63 0.53 -5.21 -3.40
N PRO A 64 -0.05 -3.99 -3.56
CA PRO A 64 -0.86 -3.67 -4.73
C PRO A 64 -0.11 -3.88 -6.05
N ASP A 65 1.10 -3.31 -6.16
CA ASP A 65 1.92 -3.36 -7.37
C ASP A 65 2.36 -4.79 -7.68
N LEU A 66 2.72 -5.57 -6.66
CA LEU A 66 3.11 -6.97 -6.80
C LEU A 66 1.95 -7.84 -7.31
N VAL A 67 0.75 -7.62 -6.75
CA VAL A 67 -0.46 -8.33 -7.16
C VAL A 67 -0.83 -7.96 -8.60
N GLU A 68 -0.81 -6.68 -8.96
CA GLU A 68 -1.07 -6.25 -10.34
C GLU A 68 -0.08 -6.87 -11.33
N ALA A 69 1.22 -6.83 -11.02
CA ALA A 69 2.24 -7.47 -11.84
C ALA A 69 2.01 -8.98 -11.99
N ARG A 70 1.60 -9.65 -10.91
CA ARG A 70 1.30 -11.09 -10.92
C ARG A 70 0.07 -11.41 -11.76
N LEU A 71 -0.97 -10.58 -11.70
CA LEU A 71 -2.20 -10.77 -12.47
C LEU A 71 -1.99 -10.49 -13.96
N ILE A 72 -1.19 -9.48 -14.32
CA ILE A 72 -0.77 -9.25 -15.71
C ILE A 72 -0.04 -10.47 -16.27
N ASN A 73 0.85 -11.09 -15.48
CA ASN A 73 1.53 -12.33 -15.87
C ASN A 73 0.57 -13.52 -16.04
N LEU A 74 -0.60 -13.49 -15.39
CA LEU A 74 -1.68 -14.46 -15.57
C LEU A 74 -2.64 -14.09 -16.71
N ASN A 75 -2.29 -13.07 -17.52
CA ASN A 75 -3.13 -12.53 -18.60
C ASN A 75 -4.48 -11.97 -18.12
N LEU A 76 -4.55 -11.52 -16.87
CA LEU A 76 -5.71 -10.81 -16.32
C LEU A 76 -5.49 -9.30 -16.44
N ASP A 77 -6.59 -8.57 -16.63
CA ASP A 77 -6.54 -7.11 -16.64
C ASP A 77 -6.36 -6.61 -15.20
N PRO A 78 -5.46 -5.64 -14.98
CA PRO A 78 -5.39 -4.96 -13.70
C PRO A 78 -6.73 -4.27 -13.48
N ILE A 79 -7.30 -4.48 -12.30
CA ILE A 79 -8.48 -3.72 -11.93
C ILE A 79 -7.97 -2.38 -11.45
N GLU A 80 -8.57 -1.30 -11.94
CA GLU A 80 -8.47 0.00 -11.30
C GLU A 80 -9.16 -0.12 -9.95
N THR A 81 -8.49 -0.79 -9.00
CA THR A 81 -9.00 -0.82 -7.64
C THR A 81 -8.94 0.63 -7.21
N LYS A 82 -10.02 1.10 -6.59
CA LYS A 82 -10.00 2.39 -5.94
C LYS A 82 -9.06 2.25 -4.76
N HIS A 83 -7.76 2.16 -5.00
CA HIS A 83 -6.76 2.52 -4.03
C HIS A 83 -7.13 3.96 -3.71
N GLU A 84 -7.84 4.16 -2.60
CA GLU A 84 -7.89 5.49 -2.03
C GLU A 84 -6.45 5.88 -1.92
N ASP A 85 -6.07 6.82 -2.76
CA ASP A 85 -4.71 7.15 -3.09
C ASP A 85 -3.99 7.36 -1.75
N VAL A 86 -3.31 6.31 -1.27
CA VAL A 86 -2.62 6.31 0.03
C VAL A 86 -1.47 7.31 -0.04
N PHE A 87 -1.10 7.70 -1.27
CA PHE A 87 -0.18 8.74 -1.64
C PHE A 87 -0.86 10.03 -2.11
N ALA A 88 -2.20 10.09 -2.19
CA ALA A 88 -2.85 11.38 -2.36
C ALA A 88 -2.42 12.17 -1.16
N PRO A 89 -1.99 13.42 -1.35
CA PRO A 89 -1.80 14.31 -0.23
C PRO A 89 -3.18 14.40 0.43
N HIS A 90 -3.41 13.63 1.50
CA HIS A 90 -4.42 13.95 2.49
C HIS A 90 -4.10 15.38 2.85
N GLY A 91 -4.91 16.31 2.34
CA GLY A 91 -4.56 17.71 2.28
C GLY A 91 -4.01 18.12 3.62
N PHE A 92 -2.68 18.29 3.70
CA PHE A 92 -2.04 18.92 4.82
C PHE A 92 -2.77 20.25 4.87
N ASN A 93 -3.64 20.43 5.87
CA ASN A 93 -4.27 21.71 6.09
C ASN A 93 -3.10 22.68 6.19
N ARG A 94 -2.93 23.48 5.13
CA ARG A 94 -1.88 24.47 5.00
C ARG A 94 -2.07 25.37 6.21
N ILE A 95 -1.27 25.16 7.24
CA ILE A 95 -1.22 26.09 8.36
C ILE A 95 -0.58 27.32 7.74
N GLU A 96 -1.42 28.31 7.41
CA GLU A 96 -1.01 29.59 6.86
C GLU A 96 -0.30 30.42 7.95
N THR A 97 0.86 29.98 8.39
CA THR A 97 1.72 30.79 9.27
C THR A 97 3.18 30.69 8.84
N GLY A 98 3.41 30.73 7.52
CA GLY A 98 4.70 31.07 6.96
C GLY A 98 4.71 32.55 6.56
N GLN A 99 5.02 33.46 7.48
CA GLN A 99 5.41 34.81 7.11
C GLN A 99 6.77 34.74 6.40
N PRO A 100 6.92 35.21 5.15
CA PRO A 100 8.22 35.26 4.49
C PRO A 100 9.11 36.32 5.16
N ALA A 101 10.26 35.90 5.68
CA ALA A 101 11.28 36.75 6.28
C ALA A 101 12.09 37.52 5.21
N PHE A 102 11.42 38.22 4.30
CA PHE A 102 12.04 39.03 3.25
C PHE A 102 11.49 40.45 3.26
N ALA A 103 11.70 41.22 4.33
CA ALA A 103 11.49 42.66 4.31
C ALA A 103 12.19 43.39 5.47
N LEU A 104 13.52 43.27 5.60
CA LEU A 104 14.32 44.20 6.41
C LEU A 104 15.69 44.41 5.75
N CYS A 105 15.69 45.10 4.62
CA CYS A 105 16.82 45.90 4.12
C CYS A 105 16.23 47.18 3.53
N GLY A 106 16.24 48.24 4.34
CA GLY A 106 15.85 49.60 4.01
C GLY A 106 16.31 50.52 5.12
#